data_AF-A0A2U3LNL9-F1
#
_entry.id   AF-A0A2U3LNL9-F1
#
_cell.length_a   1.000
_cell.length_b   1.000
_cell.length_c   1.000
_cell.angle_alpha   90.00
_cell.angle_beta   90.00
_cell.angle_gamma   90.00
#
_symmetry.space_group_name_H-M   'P 1'
#
loop_
_entity.id
_entity.type
_entity.pdbx_description
1 polymer ?
#
loop_
_entity_poly.entity_id
_entity_poly.type
_entity_poly.pdbx_seq_one_letter_code
_entity_poly.pdbx_strand_id
1 'polypeptide(L)'
;MDEIHASKDRNLYDVMKQSMAARKQPLLWCITTAGFDYAVDTIKGTIKDERFIAFLYELDKHDDYKNPEVWVKANPGLGTIKDIEFLRDNINKSVADPAFKATVLTKDFNIIGTASTSFLEYSEIRNEETFSLEEIRDSYCVGGVDLSSTTDLTSATILVPKPGGKFLCHQMYWMPQTTFENVEHSKQVVYRAWLERGLLELTPGNRIDYSYITNWYVRMKDDYRLYFQSVAFDQWNSTYWLKEMEQNGFNGIMEIVQQGARTLSQPLKHLAADLSAKKINYNKNPLLEFCLINLGVVYDRNNNITPVKTRSRGFIDGAMSLLDAYVAFERNKELLESLI
;
A
#
# COMPACT_ATOMS: atom_id res chain seq x y z
N MET A 1 23.62 -1.81 -24.65
CA MET A 1 22.38 -2.57 -24.40
C MET A 1 21.29 -1.56 -24.19
N ASP A 2 20.20 -1.68 -24.94
CA ASP A 2 19.06 -0.78 -24.88
C ASP A 2 17.89 -1.45 -24.15
N GLU A 3 17.03 -0.65 -23.51
CA GLU A 3 15.84 -1.07 -22.76
C GLU A 3 16.09 -2.30 -21.85
N ILE A 4 17.17 -2.30 -21.07
CA ILE A 4 17.57 -3.49 -20.30
C ILE A 4 16.48 -3.95 -19.31
N HIS A 5 15.67 -3.03 -18.78
CA HIS A 5 14.51 -3.34 -17.93
C HIS A 5 13.41 -4.17 -18.62
N ALA A 6 13.32 -4.13 -19.95
CA ALA A 6 12.35 -4.90 -20.72
C ALA A 6 12.80 -6.37 -20.94
N SER A 7 14.05 -6.69 -20.61
CA SER A 7 14.54 -8.07 -20.67
C SER A 7 13.90 -8.91 -19.56
N LYS A 8 13.35 -10.08 -19.93
CA LYS A 8 12.64 -10.98 -19.01
C LYS A 8 13.51 -11.52 -17.88
N ASP A 9 14.81 -11.62 -18.12
CA ASP A 9 15.79 -12.08 -17.15
C ASP A 9 17.14 -11.37 -17.36
N ARG A 10 18.04 -11.57 -16.40
CA ARG A 10 19.37 -10.97 -16.39
C ARG A 10 20.38 -11.73 -17.26
N ASN A 11 19.99 -12.86 -17.85
CA ASN A 11 20.89 -13.77 -18.53
C ASN A 11 21.62 -13.08 -19.69
N LEU A 12 20.89 -12.29 -20.48
CA LEU A 12 21.47 -11.55 -21.61
C LEU A 12 22.55 -10.54 -21.15
N TYR A 13 22.33 -9.86 -20.02
CA TYR A 13 23.30 -8.94 -19.45
C TYR A 13 24.56 -9.67 -18.97
N ASP A 14 24.38 -10.77 -18.23
CA ASP A 14 25.51 -11.51 -17.66
C ASP A 14 26.36 -12.18 -18.77
N VAL A 15 25.73 -12.74 -19.80
CA VAL A 15 26.42 -13.30 -20.99
C VAL A 15 27.22 -12.21 -21.70
N MET A 16 26.61 -11.04 -21.95
CA MET A 16 27.31 -9.92 -22.59
C MET A 16 28.49 -9.44 -21.75
N LYS A 17 28.32 -9.31 -20.43
CA LYS A 17 29.39 -8.91 -19.51
C LYS A 17 30.53 -9.94 -19.48
N GLN A 18 30.22 -11.23 -19.42
CA GLN A 18 31.23 -12.29 -19.41
C GLN A 18 31.99 -12.40 -20.74
N SER A 19 31.33 -12.16 -21.87
CA SER A 19 31.98 -12.19 -23.20
C SER A 19 33.11 -11.17 -23.34
N MET A 20 33.15 -10.15 -22.48
CA MET A 20 34.16 -9.09 -22.51
C MET A 20 35.45 -9.45 -21.75
N ALA A 21 35.55 -10.63 -21.14
CA ALA A 21 36.67 -11.03 -20.28
C ALA A 21 38.06 -10.96 -20.95
N ALA A 22 38.13 -11.16 -22.28
CA ALA A 22 39.39 -11.07 -23.02
C ALA A 22 39.89 -9.63 -23.27
N ARG A 23 39.06 -8.62 -23.01
CA ARG A 23 39.40 -7.21 -23.26
C ARG A 23 40.04 -6.59 -22.01
N LYS A 24 41.12 -5.82 -22.19
CA LYS A 24 41.83 -5.13 -21.09
C LYS A 24 41.04 -3.96 -20.48
N GLN A 25 40.22 -3.28 -21.29
CA GLN A 25 39.42 -2.12 -20.87
C GLN A 25 37.99 -2.21 -21.44
N PRO A 26 37.18 -3.18 -20.99
CA PRO A 26 35.82 -3.34 -21.49
C PRO A 26 34.91 -2.25 -20.95
N LEU A 27 34.11 -1.65 -21.83
CA LEU A 27 33.04 -0.73 -21.48
C LEU A 27 31.70 -1.33 -21.94
N LEU A 28 30.77 -1.51 -20.99
CA LEU A 28 29.41 -1.92 -21.27
C LEU A 28 28.49 -0.71 -21.07
N TRP A 29 27.96 -0.19 -22.17
CA TRP A 29 26.99 0.91 -22.12
C TRP A 29 25.58 0.32 -22.08
N CYS A 30 24.82 0.65 -21.04
CA CYS A 30 23.42 0.31 -20.92
C CYS A 30 22.57 1.58 -20.86
N ILE A 31 21.42 1.55 -21.53
CA ILE A 31 20.36 2.55 -21.38
C ILE A 31 19.07 1.82 -20.99
N THR A 32 18.27 2.47 -20.14
CA THR A 32 17.06 1.90 -19.57
C THR A 32 16.14 3.00 -19.09
N THR A 33 14.87 2.64 -18.90
CA THR A 33 13.85 3.51 -18.32
C THR A 33 13.36 2.92 -17.00
N ALA A 34 13.37 3.71 -15.92
CA ALA A 34 12.81 3.50 -14.59
C ALA A 34 13.15 2.17 -13.87
N GLY A 35 13.31 2.20 -12.54
CA GLY A 35 13.39 0.97 -11.74
C GLY A 35 14.72 0.20 -11.79
N PHE A 36 15.84 0.87 -12.10
CA PHE A 36 17.17 0.26 -11.96
C PHE A 36 17.81 0.62 -10.61
N ASP A 37 17.35 -0.06 -9.56
CA ASP A 37 17.71 0.20 -8.15
C ASP A 37 19.23 0.24 -7.90
N TYR A 38 20.00 -0.60 -8.61
CA TYR A 38 21.47 -0.63 -8.47
C TYR A 38 22.13 0.72 -8.76
N ALA A 39 21.68 1.42 -9.82
CA ALA A 39 22.23 2.75 -10.13
C ALA A 39 21.89 3.78 -9.05
N VAL A 40 20.66 3.75 -8.56
CA VAL A 40 20.19 4.65 -7.49
C VAL A 40 20.99 4.41 -6.21
N ASP A 41 21.21 3.15 -5.85
CA ASP A 41 21.97 2.77 -4.66
C ASP A 41 23.46 3.11 -4.77
N THR A 42 24.05 3.05 -5.96
CA THR A 42 25.42 3.54 -6.19
C THR A 42 25.51 5.05 -6.05
N ILE A 43 24.58 5.80 -6.65
CA ILE A 43 24.54 7.27 -6.55
C ILE A 43 24.37 7.73 -5.10
N LYS A 44 23.52 7.05 -4.32
CA LYS A 44 23.31 7.31 -2.89
C LYS A 44 24.47 6.87 -2.00
N GLY A 45 25.43 6.13 -2.54
CA GLY A 45 26.58 5.59 -1.79
C GLY A 45 26.25 4.37 -0.93
N THR A 46 25.05 3.80 -1.04
CA THR A 46 24.67 2.53 -0.42
C THR A 46 25.51 1.39 -0.98
N ILE A 47 25.77 1.41 -2.30
CA ILE A 47 26.66 0.48 -2.99
C ILE A 47 27.91 1.24 -3.41
N LYS A 48 29.09 0.70 -3.08
CA LYS A 48 30.36 1.21 -3.59
C LYS A 48 30.85 0.32 -4.73
N ASP A 49 30.75 0.82 -5.96
CA ASP A 49 31.32 0.19 -7.15
C ASP A 49 32.09 1.24 -7.97
N GLU A 50 33.42 1.20 -7.90
CA GLU A 50 34.30 2.14 -8.60
C GLU A 50 34.36 1.89 -10.13
N ARG A 51 33.78 0.77 -10.59
CA ARG A 51 33.77 0.38 -12.01
C ARG A 51 32.41 0.65 -12.68
N PHE A 52 31.48 1.26 -11.96
CA PHE A 52 30.15 1.56 -12.43
C PHE A 52 29.89 3.07 -12.34
N ILE A 53 29.34 3.64 -13.40
CA ILE A 53 28.89 5.02 -13.44
C ILE A 53 27.46 5.06 -13.96
N ALA A 54 26.60 5.81 -13.27
CA ALA A 54 25.22 6.03 -13.66
C ALA A 54 24.97 7.52 -13.92
N PHE A 55 24.21 7.78 -14.98
CA PHE A 55 23.63 9.08 -15.26
C PHE A 55 22.12 8.91 -15.18
N LEU A 56 21.50 9.57 -14.19
CA LEU A 56 20.07 9.50 -13.96
C LEU A 56 19.46 10.84 -14.35
N TYR A 57 18.55 10.80 -15.33
CA TYR A 57 17.72 11.94 -15.72
C TYR A 57 16.30 11.62 -15.30
N GLU A 58 15.78 12.35 -14.32
CA GLU A 58 14.44 12.17 -13.76
C GLU A 58 13.91 13.52 -13.26
N LEU A 59 12.60 13.62 -13.04
CA LEU A 59 12.03 14.75 -12.31
C LEU A 59 12.25 14.60 -10.81
N ASP A 60 12.35 15.73 -10.11
CA ASP A 60 12.42 15.74 -8.65
C ASP A 60 11.05 15.36 -8.05
N LYS A 61 11.06 14.84 -6.81
CA LYS A 61 9.85 14.37 -6.10
C LYS A 61 8.72 15.41 -6.02
N HIS A 62 9.04 16.69 -6.04
CA HIS A 62 8.09 17.80 -5.89
C HIS A 62 7.83 18.56 -7.20
N ASP A 63 8.42 18.13 -8.31
CA ASP A 63 8.18 18.74 -9.61
C ASP A 63 6.77 18.37 -10.11
N ASP A 64 6.04 19.36 -10.61
CA ASP A 64 4.82 19.10 -11.38
C ASP A 64 5.22 18.79 -12.82
N TYR A 65 4.99 17.54 -13.26
CA TYR A 65 5.28 17.11 -14.63
C TYR A 65 4.47 17.90 -15.69
N LYS A 66 3.41 18.63 -15.30
CA LYS A 66 2.68 19.53 -16.19
C LYS A 66 3.38 20.88 -16.39
N ASN A 67 4.38 21.22 -15.57
CA ASN A 67 5.16 22.44 -15.73
C ASN A 67 6.26 22.24 -16.81
N PRO A 68 6.23 22.96 -17.94
CA PRO A 68 7.24 22.82 -18.99
C PRO A 68 8.67 23.16 -18.57
N GLU A 69 8.85 24.01 -17.55
CA GLU A 69 10.17 24.46 -17.11
C GLU A 69 11.02 23.33 -16.53
N VAL A 70 10.38 22.27 -16.00
CA VAL A 70 11.09 21.15 -15.35
C VAL A 70 11.34 19.98 -16.31
N TRP A 71 10.75 19.97 -17.52
CA TRP A 71 10.85 18.83 -18.45
C TRP A 71 12.29 18.50 -18.86
N VAL A 72 13.15 19.52 -18.92
CA VAL A 72 14.56 19.38 -19.29
C VAL A 72 15.36 18.53 -18.29
N LYS A 73 14.92 18.44 -17.02
CA LYS A 73 15.60 17.63 -16.00
C LYS A 73 15.61 16.14 -16.36
N ALA A 74 14.48 15.63 -16.81
CA ALA A 74 14.35 14.25 -17.29
C ALA A 74 14.70 14.10 -18.78
N ASN A 75 14.63 15.18 -19.56
CA ASN A 75 14.83 15.18 -21.00
C ASN A 75 15.94 16.18 -21.38
N PRO A 76 17.23 15.89 -21.14
CA PRO A 76 18.33 16.83 -21.42
C PRO A 76 18.46 17.18 -22.92
N GLY A 77 17.94 16.33 -23.81
CA GLY A 77 17.88 16.57 -25.26
C GLY A 77 16.56 17.18 -25.75
N LEU A 78 15.73 17.75 -24.87
CA LEU A 78 14.45 18.36 -25.24
C LEU A 78 14.65 19.53 -26.21
N GLY A 79 13.87 19.56 -27.29
CA GLY A 79 13.96 20.55 -28.36
C GLY A 79 15.07 20.29 -29.40
N THR A 80 15.92 19.29 -29.20
CA THR A 80 16.97 18.90 -30.16
C THR A 80 16.83 17.44 -30.61
N ILE A 81 16.65 16.52 -29.67
CA ILE A 81 16.45 15.09 -29.90
C ILE A 81 14.97 14.74 -29.72
N LYS A 82 14.35 15.25 -28.65
CA LYS A 82 12.94 15.01 -28.33
C LYS A 82 12.11 16.24 -28.66
N ASP A 83 11.04 16.04 -29.42
CA ASP A 83 10.14 17.12 -29.82
C ASP A 83 9.31 17.64 -28.63
N ILE A 84 9.25 18.97 -28.50
CA ILE A 84 8.57 19.64 -27.39
C ILE A 84 7.06 19.54 -27.52
N GLU A 85 6.52 19.67 -28.73
CA GLU A 85 5.07 19.61 -28.96
C GLU A 85 4.55 18.19 -28.74
N PHE A 86 5.28 17.18 -29.18
CA PHE A 86 4.95 15.77 -28.94
C PHE A 86 4.89 15.44 -27.44
N LEU A 87 5.88 15.92 -26.66
CA LEU A 87 5.87 15.73 -25.20
C LEU A 87 4.67 16.46 -24.56
N ARG A 88 4.38 17.69 -24.99
CA ARG A 88 3.22 18.46 -24.53
C ARG A 88 1.89 17.74 -24.82
N ASP A 89 1.74 17.19 -26.01
CA ASP A 89 0.55 16.43 -26.41
C ASP A 89 0.36 15.17 -25.57
N ASN A 90 1.46 14.45 -25.27
CA ASN A 90 1.40 13.29 -24.39
C ASN A 90 0.98 13.68 -22.96
N ILE A 91 1.51 14.79 -22.44
CA ILE A 91 1.13 15.32 -21.14
C ILE A 91 -0.34 15.70 -21.13
N ASN A 92 -0.83 16.41 -22.15
CA ASN A 92 -2.25 16.78 -22.26
C ASN A 92 -3.17 15.55 -22.26
N LYS A 93 -2.81 14.49 -23.00
CA LYS A 93 -3.55 13.22 -23.00
C LYS A 93 -3.51 12.54 -21.63
N SER A 94 -2.38 12.58 -20.94
CA SER A 94 -2.22 11.95 -19.62
C SER A 94 -3.09 12.55 -18.53
N VAL A 95 -3.53 13.81 -18.68
CA VAL A 95 -4.46 14.44 -17.73
C VAL A 95 -5.82 13.73 -17.73
N ALA A 96 -6.27 13.23 -18.89
CA ALA A 96 -7.56 12.57 -19.05
C ALA A 96 -7.49 11.03 -18.93
N ASP A 97 -6.31 10.44 -19.10
CA ASP A 97 -6.10 8.99 -19.10
C ASP A 97 -5.05 8.58 -18.05
N PRO A 98 -5.49 8.06 -16.88
CA PRO A 98 -4.60 7.59 -15.82
C PRO A 98 -3.63 6.47 -16.26
N ALA A 99 -4.04 5.59 -17.18
CA ALA A 99 -3.16 4.52 -17.68
C ALA A 99 -2.08 5.10 -18.59
N PHE A 100 -2.44 6.09 -19.42
CA PHE A 100 -1.47 6.83 -20.22
C PHE A 100 -0.58 7.72 -19.36
N LYS A 101 -1.08 8.28 -18.24
CA LYS A 101 -0.26 8.99 -17.24
C LYS A 101 0.86 8.14 -16.69
N ALA A 102 0.60 6.89 -16.32
CA ALA A 102 1.66 5.98 -15.89
C ALA A 102 2.72 5.79 -16.99
N THR A 103 2.29 5.73 -18.26
CA THR A 103 3.20 5.64 -19.41
C THR A 103 4.05 6.90 -19.53
N VAL A 104 3.45 8.10 -19.47
CA VAL A 104 4.16 9.38 -19.57
C VAL A 104 5.14 9.57 -18.41
N LEU A 105 4.72 9.30 -17.18
CA LEU A 105 5.61 9.41 -16.02
C LEU A 105 6.82 8.47 -16.14
N THR A 106 6.61 7.23 -16.60
CA THR A 106 7.68 6.25 -16.80
C THR A 106 8.58 6.61 -17.97
N LYS A 107 8.01 6.75 -19.17
CA LYS A 107 8.78 6.85 -20.42
C LYS A 107 9.28 8.26 -20.70
N ASP A 108 8.56 9.29 -20.27
CA ASP A 108 8.93 10.67 -20.53
C ASP A 108 9.64 11.36 -19.37
N PHE A 109 9.43 10.90 -18.13
CA PHE A 109 9.98 11.54 -16.93
C PHE A 109 10.81 10.64 -16.02
N ASN A 110 10.97 9.36 -16.39
CA ASN A 110 11.76 8.37 -15.67
C ASN A 110 11.33 8.16 -14.20
N ILE A 111 10.10 8.54 -13.87
CA ILE A 111 9.45 8.24 -12.60
C ILE A 111 8.79 6.88 -12.79
N ILE A 112 8.96 5.93 -11.87
CA ILE A 112 8.21 4.67 -11.94
C ILE A 112 6.71 4.98 -11.93
N GLY A 113 6.11 5.04 -13.11
CA GLY A 113 4.69 5.12 -13.34
C GLY A 113 4.19 3.71 -13.26
N THR A 114 3.96 3.25 -12.04
CA THR A 114 3.15 2.07 -11.87
C THR A 114 1.79 2.35 -12.49
N ALA A 115 1.31 1.44 -13.35
CA ALA A 115 -0.11 1.41 -13.72
C ALA A 115 -1.01 1.30 -12.47
N SER A 116 -0.43 0.86 -11.34
CA SER A 116 -0.90 1.15 -10.00
C SER A 116 -0.33 2.48 -9.51
N THR A 117 -0.84 3.61 -10.02
CA THR A 117 -0.69 4.87 -9.29
C THR A 117 -1.21 4.63 -7.88
N SER A 118 -0.56 5.20 -6.86
CA SER A 118 -1.16 5.26 -5.52
C SER A 118 -2.62 5.66 -5.70
N PHE A 119 -3.53 4.81 -5.23
CA PHE A 119 -4.95 4.94 -5.54
C PHE A 119 -5.53 6.25 -4.98
N LEU A 120 -4.88 6.76 -3.94
CA LEU A 120 -5.21 8.00 -3.25
C LEU A 120 -3.98 8.90 -3.18
N GLU A 121 -4.16 10.19 -3.37
CA GLU A 121 -3.10 11.16 -3.10
C GLU A 121 -2.86 11.32 -1.60
N TYR A 122 -1.65 11.72 -1.22
CA TYR A 122 -1.30 11.94 0.19
C TYR A 122 -2.21 12.98 0.87
N SER A 123 -2.59 14.03 0.13
CA SER A 123 -3.55 15.05 0.55
C SER A 123 -4.94 14.48 0.84
N GLU A 124 -5.35 13.43 0.14
CA GLU A 124 -6.63 12.73 0.33
C GLU A 124 -6.57 11.77 1.51
N ILE A 125 -5.43 11.11 1.73
CA ILE A 125 -5.22 10.20 2.86
C ILE A 125 -5.10 10.98 4.17
N ARG A 126 -4.24 12.01 4.22
CA ARG A 126 -3.82 12.66 5.46
C ARG A 126 -5.01 13.20 6.26
N ASN A 127 -5.23 12.67 7.46
CA ASN A 127 -6.15 13.19 8.44
C ASN A 127 -5.41 13.46 9.76
N GLU A 128 -5.51 14.69 10.26
CA GLU A 128 -4.85 15.09 11.51
C GLU A 128 -5.72 14.91 12.74
N GLU A 129 -7.01 14.61 12.55
CA GLU A 129 -7.91 14.30 13.66
C GLU A 129 -7.39 13.07 14.43
N THR A 130 -7.55 13.12 15.75
CA THR A 130 -7.21 12.05 16.68
C THR A 130 -8.39 11.80 17.60
N PHE A 131 -8.43 10.63 18.22
CA PHE A 131 -9.41 10.30 19.24
C PHE A 131 -8.80 9.36 20.29
N SER A 132 -9.38 9.38 21.48
CA SER A 132 -9.09 8.46 22.57
C SER A 132 -9.97 7.22 22.48
N LEU A 133 -9.51 6.08 22.98
CA LEU A 133 -10.33 4.85 23.00
C LEU A 133 -11.62 4.99 23.82
N GLU A 134 -11.69 5.97 24.72
CA GLU A 134 -12.91 6.29 25.46
C GLU A 134 -14.02 6.87 24.55
N GLU A 135 -13.68 7.53 23.44
CA GLU A 135 -14.66 8.09 22.51
C GLU A 135 -15.38 7.04 21.66
N ILE A 136 -14.84 5.82 21.60
CA ILE A 136 -15.50 4.67 20.97
C ILE A 136 -16.23 3.79 21.98
N ARG A 137 -16.12 4.05 23.29
CA ARG A 137 -16.82 3.27 24.32
C ARG A 137 -18.33 3.23 24.07
N ASP A 138 -18.96 2.10 24.40
CA ASP A 138 -20.42 1.88 24.26
C ASP A 138 -20.95 2.07 22.83
N SER A 139 -20.11 1.90 21.81
CA SER A 139 -20.50 2.14 20.42
C SER A 139 -20.76 0.83 19.68
N TYR A 140 -21.70 0.89 18.73
CA TYR A 140 -21.86 -0.13 17.71
C TYR A 140 -20.78 0.01 16.65
N CYS A 141 -20.23 -1.13 16.21
CA CYS A 141 -19.10 -1.13 15.28
C CYS A 141 -19.09 -2.36 14.38
N VAL A 142 -18.21 -2.31 13.40
CA VAL A 142 -17.83 -3.46 12.58
C VAL A 142 -16.33 -3.71 12.66
N GLY A 143 -15.95 -4.97 12.52
CA GLY A 143 -14.56 -5.42 12.46
C GLY A 143 -14.13 -5.78 11.05
N GLY A 144 -12.84 -5.70 10.78
CA GLY A 144 -12.21 -6.17 9.55
C GLY A 144 -10.83 -6.75 9.82
N VAL A 145 -10.44 -7.84 9.17
CA VAL A 145 -9.15 -8.51 9.41
C VAL A 145 -8.51 -8.96 8.12
N ASP A 146 -7.25 -8.55 7.92
CA ASP A 146 -6.39 -9.10 6.88
C ASP A 146 -5.41 -10.10 7.50
N LEU A 147 -5.69 -11.39 7.32
CA LEU A 147 -4.91 -12.49 7.87
C LEU A 147 -3.75 -12.84 6.95
N SER A 148 -2.52 -12.51 7.36
CA SER A 148 -1.34 -12.97 6.63
C SER A 148 -1.21 -14.49 6.69
N SER A 149 -1.02 -15.11 5.52
CA SER A 149 -0.91 -16.57 5.39
C SER A 149 0.43 -17.17 5.85
N THR A 150 1.47 -16.35 6.09
CA THR A 150 2.82 -16.87 6.39
C THR A 150 3.63 -16.02 7.36
N THR A 151 4.23 -14.92 6.88
CA THR A 151 5.27 -14.16 7.59
C THR A 151 5.05 -12.65 7.57
N ASP A 152 4.05 -12.19 6.82
CA ASP A 152 3.81 -10.75 6.62
C ASP A 152 3.03 -10.15 7.79
N LEU A 153 2.81 -8.84 7.69
CA LEU A 153 2.04 -8.06 8.65
C LEU A 153 0.58 -8.54 8.66
N THR A 154 0.00 -8.78 9.84
CA THR A 154 -1.44 -9.01 10.00
C THR A 154 -2.07 -7.77 10.62
N SER A 155 -3.26 -7.40 10.17
CA SER A 155 -3.97 -6.21 10.68
C SER A 155 -5.41 -6.53 11.06
N ALA A 156 -5.88 -5.90 12.12
CA ALA A 156 -7.29 -5.85 12.50
C ALA A 156 -7.78 -4.41 12.62
N THR A 157 -9.03 -4.18 12.25
CA THR A 157 -9.69 -2.88 12.22
C THR A 157 -10.99 -2.93 12.98
N ILE A 158 -11.26 -1.88 13.75
CA ILE A 158 -12.56 -1.53 14.30
C ILE A 158 -12.98 -0.23 13.61
N LEU A 159 -14.13 -0.27 12.96
CA LEU A 159 -14.74 0.90 12.34
C LEU A 159 -16.04 1.24 13.08
N VAL A 160 -16.05 2.41 13.72
CA VAL A 160 -17.18 2.92 14.49
C VAL A 160 -17.83 4.04 13.68
N PRO A 161 -18.98 3.80 13.04
CA PRO A 161 -19.77 4.87 12.45
C PRO A 161 -20.28 5.84 13.53
N LYS A 162 -20.29 7.13 13.20
CA LYS A 162 -20.74 8.23 14.06
C LYS A 162 -21.77 9.10 13.30
N PRO A 163 -22.59 9.89 14.00
CA PRO A 163 -23.55 10.79 13.36
C PRO A 163 -22.90 11.70 12.31
N GLY A 164 -23.64 12.00 11.24
CA GLY A 164 -23.14 12.83 10.13
C GLY A 164 -22.23 12.09 9.14
N GLY A 165 -22.19 10.76 9.20
CA GLY A 165 -21.41 9.93 8.28
C GLY A 165 -19.89 10.01 8.51
N LYS A 166 -19.47 10.35 9.74
CA LYS A 166 -18.08 10.24 10.16
C LYS A 166 -17.80 8.84 10.71
N PHE A 167 -16.53 8.44 10.71
CA PHE A 167 -16.08 7.17 11.25
C PHE A 167 -14.87 7.37 12.15
N LEU A 168 -14.84 6.67 13.28
CA LEU A 168 -13.63 6.48 14.07
C LEU A 168 -13.06 5.09 13.72
N CYS A 169 -11.82 5.07 13.26
CA CYS A 169 -11.12 3.86 12.84
C CYS A 169 -9.96 3.58 13.82
N HIS A 170 -10.04 2.45 14.52
CA HIS A 170 -8.98 1.96 15.38
C HIS A 170 -8.39 0.67 14.82
N GLN A 171 -7.06 0.57 14.79
CA GLN A 171 -6.37 -0.57 14.20
C GLN A 171 -5.23 -1.06 15.09
N MET A 172 -4.95 -2.35 14.99
CA MET A 172 -3.80 -3.01 15.59
C MET A 172 -3.13 -3.93 14.57
N TYR A 173 -1.82 -4.08 14.71
CA TYR A 173 -0.99 -4.81 13.78
C TYR A 173 -0.12 -5.84 14.51
N TRP A 174 0.12 -6.97 13.86
CA TRP A 174 0.96 -8.05 14.37
C TRP A 174 2.00 -8.50 13.35
N MET A 175 3.18 -8.86 13.84
CA MET A 175 4.26 -9.42 13.03
C MET A 175 4.94 -10.58 13.76
N PRO A 176 5.32 -11.68 13.10
CA PRO A 176 6.07 -12.74 13.77
C PRO A 176 7.45 -12.23 14.21
N GLN A 177 7.87 -12.61 15.41
CA GLN A 177 9.17 -12.20 15.95
C GLN A 177 10.33 -12.58 15.02
N THR A 178 10.28 -13.78 14.42
CA THR A 178 11.29 -14.21 13.44
C THR A 178 11.32 -13.32 12.19
N THR A 179 10.17 -12.79 11.75
CA THR A 179 10.13 -11.82 10.63
C THR A 179 10.84 -10.53 11.03
N PHE A 180 10.54 -10.00 12.21
CA PHE A 180 11.15 -8.78 12.73
C PHE A 180 12.68 -8.92 12.87
N GLU A 181 13.17 -10.06 13.35
CA GLU A 181 14.61 -10.31 13.54
C GLU A 181 15.37 -10.42 12.21
N ASN A 182 14.72 -10.92 11.15
CA ASN A 182 15.35 -11.20 9.86
C ASN A 182 15.29 -10.03 8.86
N VAL A 183 14.53 -8.97 9.12
CA VAL A 183 14.54 -7.78 8.25
C VAL A 183 15.82 -6.96 8.42
N GLU A 184 16.17 -6.19 7.38
CA GLU A 184 17.29 -5.25 7.40
C GLU A 184 17.21 -4.29 8.61
N HIS A 185 18.37 -3.92 9.15
CA HIS A 185 18.46 -3.06 10.35
C HIS A 185 17.68 -1.74 10.20
N SER A 186 17.68 -1.13 9.01
CA SER A 186 16.91 0.07 8.70
C SER A 186 15.40 -0.11 8.91
N LYS A 187 14.84 -1.27 8.53
CA LYS A 187 13.43 -1.62 8.77
C LYS A 187 13.16 -1.94 10.23
N GLN A 188 14.10 -2.60 10.91
CA GLN A 188 13.97 -2.87 12.35
C GLN A 188 13.80 -1.57 13.15
N VAL A 189 14.53 -0.50 12.80
CA VAL A 189 14.39 0.82 13.47
C VAL A 189 12.96 1.35 13.34
N VAL A 190 12.36 1.26 12.14
CA VAL A 190 10.98 1.71 11.90
C VAL A 190 9.98 0.85 12.69
N TYR A 191 10.14 -0.46 12.67
CA TYR A 191 9.25 -1.37 13.40
C TYR A 191 9.37 -1.19 14.92
N ARG A 192 10.58 -0.92 15.45
CA ARG A 192 10.77 -0.56 16.86
C ARG A 192 10.00 0.70 17.23
N ALA A 193 10.04 1.73 16.38
CA ALA A 193 9.25 2.94 16.62
C ALA A 193 7.73 2.65 16.65
N TRP A 194 7.23 1.67 15.89
CA TRP A 194 5.83 1.27 15.96
C TRP A 194 5.50 0.42 17.19
N LEU A 195 6.43 -0.46 17.61
CA LEU A 195 6.33 -1.24 18.85
C LEU A 195 6.27 -0.32 20.08
N GLU A 196 7.18 0.66 20.18
CA GLU A 196 7.22 1.63 21.27
C GLU A 196 5.96 2.51 21.34
N ARG A 197 5.31 2.73 20.20
CA ARG A 197 4.04 3.46 20.10
C ARG A 197 2.80 2.59 20.32
N GLY A 198 2.97 1.30 20.53
CA GLY A 198 1.86 0.35 20.67
C GLY A 198 1.02 0.17 19.41
N LEU A 199 1.57 0.48 18.23
CA LEU A 199 0.89 0.28 16.93
C LEU A 199 1.12 -1.11 16.36
N LEU A 200 2.23 -1.74 16.73
CA LEU A 200 2.66 -3.06 16.30
C LEU A 200 2.91 -3.92 17.53
N GLU A 201 2.56 -5.20 17.46
CA GLU A 201 2.90 -6.21 18.46
C GLU A 201 3.60 -7.40 17.78
N LEU A 202 4.58 -8.00 18.47
CA LEU A 202 5.25 -9.19 17.96
C LEU A 202 4.60 -10.45 18.49
N THR A 203 4.27 -11.39 17.61
CA THR A 203 3.85 -12.73 18.02
C THR A 203 5.06 -13.65 18.11
N PRO A 204 5.17 -14.51 19.14
CA PRO A 204 6.27 -15.46 19.25
C PRO A 204 6.36 -16.42 18.05
N GLY A 205 7.57 -16.73 17.62
CA GLY A 205 7.83 -17.71 16.56
C GLY A 205 7.84 -17.12 15.15
N ASN A 206 7.60 -17.99 14.16
CA ASN A 206 7.78 -17.73 12.73
C ASN A 206 6.47 -17.56 11.95
N ARG A 207 5.32 -17.58 12.64
CA ARG A 207 3.98 -17.36 12.09
C ARG A 207 3.17 -16.51 13.06
N ILE A 208 2.13 -15.86 12.54
CA ILE A 208 1.17 -15.15 13.38
C ILE A 208 0.34 -16.18 14.15
N ASP A 209 0.29 -16.02 15.47
CA ASP A 209 -0.68 -16.69 16.32
C ASP A 209 -1.96 -15.86 16.33
N TYR A 210 -3.02 -16.40 15.71
CA TYR A 210 -4.29 -15.69 15.56
C TYR A 210 -5.00 -15.44 16.89
N SER A 211 -4.59 -16.09 17.98
CA SER A 211 -5.14 -15.81 19.30
C SER A 211 -4.84 -14.40 19.79
N TYR A 212 -3.76 -13.77 19.33
CA TYR A 212 -3.47 -12.36 19.63
C TYR A 212 -4.54 -11.43 19.04
N ILE A 213 -5.04 -11.76 17.85
CA ILE A 213 -6.09 -11.02 17.15
C ILE A 213 -7.42 -11.22 17.87
N THR A 214 -7.75 -12.46 18.22
CA THR A 214 -8.94 -12.81 19.01
C THR A 214 -8.94 -12.05 20.34
N ASN A 215 -7.84 -12.12 21.08
CA ASN A 215 -7.68 -11.45 22.37
C ASN A 215 -7.82 -9.92 22.25
N TRP A 216 -7.33 -9.33 21.16
CA TRP A 216 -7.51 -7.91 20.90
C TRP A 216 -8.99 -7.56 20.70
N TYR A 217 -9.71 -8.29 19.86
CA TYR A 217 -11.15 -8.07 19.68
C TYR A 217 -11.94 -8.29 20.98
N VAL A 218 -11.63 -9.33 21.75
CA VAL A 218 -12.24 -9.59 23.06
C VAL A 218 -11.98 -8.43 24.01
N ARG A 219 -10.74 -7.95 24.10
CA ARG A 219 -10.38 -6.78 24.92
C ARG A 219 -11.17 -5.54 24.50
N MET A 220 -11.28 -5.28 23.20
CA MET A 220 -12.04 -4.14 22.69
C MET A 220 -13.54 -4.27 22.98
N LYS A 221 -14.10 -5.47 22.88
CA LYS A 221 -15.48 -5.79 23.25
C LYS A 221 -15.73 -5.59 24.75
N ASP A 222 -14.88 -6.13 25.61
CA ASP A 222 -15.11 -6.20 27.05
C ASP A 222 -14.68 -4.92 27.77
N ASP A 223 -13.47 -4.42 27.53
CA ASP A 223 -12.92 -3.25 28.25
C ASP A 223 -13.55 -1.94 27.77
N TYR A 224 -13.97 -1.86 26.50
CA TYR A 224 -14.57 -0.66 25.90
C TYR A 224 -16.06 -0.83 25.55
N ARG A 225 -16.67 -1.98 25.86
CA ARG A 225 -18.10 -2.24 25.63
C ARG A 225 -18.51 -1.99 24.17
N LEU A 226 -17.70 -2.49 23.24
CA LEU A 226 -17.99 -2.38 21.81
C LEU A 226 -18.96 -3.47 21.35
N TYR A 227 -19.98 -3.06 20.59
CA TYR A 227 -21.04 -3.95 20.11
C TYR A 227 -20.83 -4.25 18.61
N PHE A 228 -20.06 -5.30 18.34
CA PHE A 228 -19.77 -5.75 16.97
C PHE A 228 -21.02 -6.31 16.28
N GLN A 229 -21.42 -5.71 15.16
CA GLN A 229 -22.49 -6.24 14.29
C GLN A 229 -21.96 -7.29 13.32
N SER A 230 -20.73 -7.10 12.86
CA SER A 230 -20.06 -8.00 11.93
C SER A 230 -18.54 -7.88 12.08
N VAL A 231 -17.81 -8.97 11.86
CA VAL A 231 -16.35 -8.98 11.71
C VAL A 231 -16.03 -9.64 10.37
N ALA A 232 -15.58 -8.83 9.42
CA ALA A 232 -15.26 -9.26 8.06
C ALA A 232 -13.81 -9.74 7.92
N PHE A 233 -13.59 -10.74 7.07
CA PHE A 233 -12.27 -11.32 6.83
C PHE A 233 -12.22 -12.04 5.47
N ASP A 234 -11.01 -12.29 4.96
CA ASP A 234 -10.81 -13.14 3.78
C ASP A 234 -10.99 -14.64 4.10
N GLN A 235 -11.63 -15.36 3.20
CA GLN A 235 -11.90 -16.79 3.30
C GLN A 235 -10.63 -17.65 3.36
N TRP A 236 -9.52 -17.19 2.78
CA TRP A 236 -8.30 -18.00 2.69
C TRP A 236 -7.63 -18.14 4.08
N ASN A 237 -7.41 -19.38 4.51
CA ASN A 237 -6.71 -19.75 5.77
C ASN A 237 -7.38 -19.35 7.11
N SER A 238 -8.67 -19.02 7.13
CA SER A 238 -9.37 -18.51 8.33
C SER A 238 -10.17 -19.54 9.14
N THR A 239 -10.29 -20.80 8.68
CA THR A 239 -11.18 -21.81 9.31
C THR A 239 -10.89 -22.06 10.80
N TYR A 240 -9.62 -22.02 11.22
CA TYR A 240 -9.27 -22.18 12.64
C TYR A 240 -9.63 -20.95 13.46
N TRP A 241 -9.24 -19.77 12.98
CA TRP A 241 -9.52 -18.49 13.63
C TRP A 241 -11.02 -18.22 13.78
N LEU A 242 -11.84 -18.61 12.79
CA LEU A 242 -13.29 -18.50 12.87
C LEU A 242 -13.87 -19.20 14.09
N LYS A 243 -13.48 -20.45 14.32
CA LYS A 243 -13.94 -21.23 15.47
C LYS A 243 -13.51 -20.59 16.79
N GLU A 244 -12.32 -20.01 16.82
CA GLU A 244 -11.80 -19.33 17.99
C GLU A 244 -12.59 -18.05 18.29
N MET A 245 -12.84 -17.20 17.29
CA MET A 245 -13.68 -16.01 17.42
C MET A 245 -15.10 -16.37 17.87
N GLU A 246 -15.70 -17.39 17.27
CA GLU A 246 -16.99 -17.94 17.68
C GLU A 246 -17.00 -18.33 19.17
N GLN A 247 -16.03 -19.13 19.61
CA GLN A 247 -15.90 -19.54 21.02
C GLN A 247 -15.72 -18.34 21.99
N ASN A 248 -15.19 -17.21 21.50
CA ASN A 248 -14.95 -16.00 22.29
C ASN A 248 -16.07 -14.94 22.15
N GLY A 249 -17.26 -15.36 21.70
CA GLY A 249 -18.45 -14.54 21.71
C GLY A 249 -18.69 -13.72 20.44
N PHE A 250 -18.06 -14.08 19.32
CA PHE A 250 -18.33 -13.54 17.98
C PHE A 250 -19.17 -14.51 17.13
N ASN A 251 -19.96 -15.38 17.77
CA ASN A 251 -20.86 -16.32 17.09
C ASN A 251 -21.87 -15.59 16.21
N GLY A 252 -21.99 -16.02 14.96
CA GLY A 252 -23.02 -15.54 14.04
C GLY A 252 -22.77 -14.14 13.45
N ILE A 253 -21.63 -13.51 13.76
CA ILE A 253 -21.25 -12.18 13.24
C ILE A 253 -19.98 -12.21 12.39
N MET A 254 -19.43 -13.39 12.10
CA MET A 254 -18.25 -13.53 11.24
C MET A 254 -18.67 -13.53 9.76
N GLU A 255 -18.12 -12.60 8.96
CA GLU A 255 -18.48 -12.42 7.56
C GLU A 255 -17.33 -12.67 6.58
N ILE A 256 -17.57 -13.49 5.57
CA ILE A 256 -16.60 -13.71 4.49
C ILE A 256 -16.65 -12.55 3.48
N VAL A 257 -15.47 -12.00 3.18
CA VAL A 257 -15.25 -11.07 2.07
C VAL A 257 -14.44 -11.77 0.99
N GLN A 258 -15.04 -11.93 -0.19
CA GLN A 258 -14.33 -12.52 -1.34
C GLN A 258 -13.37 -11.49 -1.94
N GLN A 259 -12.09 -11.81 -1.98
CA GLN A 259 -11.01 -10.93 -2.47
C GLN A 259 -11.00 -10.79 -4.00
N GLY A 260 -12.02 -10.15 -4.56
CA GLY A 260 -12.14 -9.91 -5.98
C GLY A 260 -12.98 -8.69 -6.33
N ALA A 261 -12.83 -8.19 -7.55
CA ALA A 261 -13.48 -6.98 -8.07
C ALA A 261 -15.00 -6.92 -7.79
N ARG A 262 -15.70 -8.06 -7.88
CA ARG A 262 -17.15 -8.14 -7.64
C ARG A 262 -17.55 -7.66 -6.24
N THR A 263 -16.74 -7.96 -5.24
CA THR A 263 -17.03 -7.62 -3.84
C THR A 263 -16.36 -6.30 -3.46
N LEU A 264 -15.11 -6.08 -3.90
CA LEU A 264 -14.27 -5.01 -3.39
C LEU A 264 -14.38 -3.70 -4.18
N SER A 265 -14.77 -3.73 -5.45
CA SER A 265 -14.68 -2.57 -6.35
C SER A 265 -15.50 -1.37 -5.87
N GLN A 266 -16.78 -1.58 -5.54
CA GLN A 266 -17.64 -0.48 -5.09
C GLN A 266 -17.30 -0.01 -3.67
N PRO A 267 -17.13 -0.91 -2.67
CA PRO A 267 -16.69 -0.50 -1.34
C PRO A 267 -15.36 0.28 -1.36
N LEU A 268 -14.41 -0.11 -2.21
CA LEU A 268 -13.14 0.60 -2.34
C LEU A 268 -13.31 2.01 -2.94
N LYS A 269 -14.23 2.21 -3.89
CA LYS A 269 -14.56 3.54 -4.43
C LYS A 269 -15.23 4.43 -3.38
N HIS A 270 -16.15 3.88 -2.59
CA HIS A 270 -16.81 4.62 -1.51
C HIS A 270 -15.84 4.96 -0.38
N LEU A 271 -15.00 4.00 0.03
CA LEU A 271 -13.93 4.20 1.01
C LEU A 271 -12.97 5.32 0.57
N ALA A 272 -12.57 5.34 -0.70
CA ALA A 272 -11.77 6.42 -1.26
C ALA A 272 -12.46 7.79 -1.14
N ALA A 273 -13.73 7.88 -1.52
CA ALA A 273 -14.49 9.13 -1.43
C ALA A 273 -14.59 9.63 0.03
N ASP A 274 -14.80 8.72 0.99
CA ASP A 274 -14.91 9.06 2.40
C ASP A 274 -13.55 9.42 3.05
N LEU A 275 -12.45 8.82 2.59
CA LEU A 275 -11.08 9.25 2.94
C LEU A 275 -10.80 10.66 2.40
N SER A 276 -11.05 10.92 1.12
CA SER A 276 -10.87 12.24 0.50
C SER A 276 -11.73 13.31 1.18
N ALA A 277 -12.94 12.95 1.62
CA ALA A 277 -13.86 13.82 2.37
C ALA A 277 -13.51 13.97 3.86
N LYS A 278 -12.42 13.37 4.35
CA LYS A 278 -11.97 13.40 5.76
C LYS A 278 -12.99 12.86 6.76
N LYS A 279 -13.85 11.94 6.33
CA LYS A 279 -14.85 11.30 7.20
C LYS A 279 -14.25 10.21 8.07
N ILE A 280 -13.18 9.56 7.62
CA ILE A 280 -12.52 8.50 8.37
C ILE A 280 -11.38 9.09 9.20
N ASN A 281 -11.60 9.20 10.51
CA ASN A 281 -10.58 9.53 11.47
C ASN A 281 -9.89 8.22 11.91
N TYR A 282 -8.68 7.99 11.41
CA TYR A 282 -7.86 6.81 11.72
C TYR A 282 -6.82 7.09 12.82
N ASN A 283 -7.10 8.06 13.69
CA ASN A 283 -6.27 8.46 14.83
C ASN A 283 -4.83 8.86 14.47
N LYS A 284 -4.64 9.48 13.30
CA LYS A 284 -3.30 9.81 12.75
C LYS A 284 -2.33 8.61 12.80
N ASN A 285 -2.86 7.39 12.60
CA ASN A 285 -2.07 6.17 12.60
C ASN A 285 -1.10 6.16 11.39
N PRO A 286 0.22 6.31 11.61
CA PRO A 286 1.20 6.38 10.53
C PRO A 286 1.35 5.06 9.77
N LEU A 287 0.98 3.94 10.40
CA LEU A 287 1.09 2.61 9.81
C LEU A 287 -0.05 2.40 8.80
N LEU A 288 -1.26 2.87 9.13
CA LEU A 288 -2.36 2.91 8.17
C LEU A 288 -2.08 3.89 7.02
N GLU A 289 -1.56 5.09 7.34
CA GLU A 289 -1.18 6.06 6.32
C GLU A 289 -0.14 5.48 5.35
N PHE A 290 0.85 4.75 5.87
CA PHE A 290 1.82 4.02 5.06
C PHE A 290 1.15 2.94 4.19
N CYS A 291 0.19 2.19 4.72
CA CYS A 291 -0.56 1.18 3.97
C CYS A 291 -1.38 1.81 2.83
N LEU A 292 -2.10 2.89 3.11
CA LEU A 292 -2.93 3.61 2.13
C LEU A 292 -2.10 4.22 1.01
N ILE A 293 -0.92 4.77 1.31
CA ILE A 293 0.00 5.29 0.27
C ILE A 293 0.47 4.16 -0.66
N ASN A 294 0.69 2.96 -0.11
CA ASN A 294 1.13 1.81 -0.89
C ASN A 294 0.00 1.09 -1.63
N LEU A 295 -1.27 1.44 -1.36
CA LEU A 295 -2.43 0.88 -2.02
C LEU A 295 -2.55 1.46 -3.45
N GLY A 296 -2.69 0.57 -4.42
CA GLY A 296 -2.99 0.89 -5.81
C GLY A 296 -4.16 0.05 -6.28
N VAL A 297 -4.55 0.22 -7.55
CA VAL A 297 -5.65 -0.54 -8.14
C VAL A 297 -5.30 -1.07 -9.51
N VAL A 298 -5.91 -2.20 -9.87
CA VAL A 298 -5.96 -2.71 -11.24
C VAL A 298 -7.40 -2.58 -11.74
N TYR A 299 -7.54 -2.03 -12.95
CA TYR A 299 -8.82 -1.91 -13.63
C TYR A 299 -9.09 -3.14 -14.50
N ASP A 300 -10.30 -3.67 -14.41
CA ASP A 300 -10.80 -4.63 -15.40
C ASP A 300 -11.44 -3.93 -16.61
N ARG A 301 -11.88 -4.70 -17.61
CA ARG A 301 -12.54 -4.17 -18.82
C ARG A 301 -13.84 -3.40 -18.55
N ASN A 302 -14.44 -3.58 -17.37
CA ASN A 302 -15.70 -2.97 -16.96
C ASN A 302 -15.46 -1.78 -15.99
N ASN A 303 -14.22 -1.29 -15.87
CA ASN A 303 -13.81 -0.26 -14.92
C ASN A 303 -14.08 -0.61 -13.44
N ASN A 304 -14.11 -1.89 -13.11
CA ASN A 304 -14.02 -2.33 -11.72
C ASN A 304 -12.57 -2.24 -11.26
N ILE A 305 -12.40 -1.94 -9.98
CA ILE A 305 -11.08 -1.84 -9.36
C ILE A 305 -10.85 -3.03 -8.42
N THR A 306 -9.64 -3.57 -8.45
CA THR A 306 -9.15 -4.53 -7.45
C THR A 306 -7.93 -3.93 -6.76
N PRO A 307 -7.86 -3.94 -5.41
CA PRO A 307 -6.70 -3.42 -4.70
C PRO A 307 -5.46 -4.25 -5.03
N VAL A 308 -4.35 -3.55 -5.25
CA VAL A 308 -3.03 -4.16 -5.43
C VAL A 308 -1.98 -3.35 -4.71
N LYS A 309 -0.87 -4.01 -4.39
CA LYS A 309 0.30 -3.38 -3.80
C LYS A 309 1.09 -2.65 -4.90
N THR A 310 1.31 -1.34 -4.74
CA THR A 310 2.07 -0.52 -5.71
C THR A 310 3.57 -0.81 -5.70
N ARG A 311 4.13 -1.12 -4.53
CA ARG A 311 5.56 -1.34 -4.33
C ARG A 311 5.82 -2.71 -3.74
N SER A 312 6.69 -3.52 -4.36
CA SER A 312 7.03 -4.88 -3.90
C SER A 312 7.43 -4.96 -2.42
N ARG A 313 8.09 -3.93 -1.88
CA ARG A 313 8.57 -3.85 -0.49
C ARG A 313 7.63 -3.13 0.52
N GLY A 314 6.47 -2.63 0.09
CA GLY A 314 5.49 -1.98 0.99
C GLY A 314 4.65 -2.97 1.79
N PHE A 315 3.64 -2.50 2.51
CA PHE A 315 2.55 -3.31 3.09
C PHE A 315 1.24 -2.58 2.80
N ILE A 316 0.16 -3.33 2.62
CA ILE A 316 -1.19 -2.75 2.40
C ILE A 316 -2.22 -3.35 3.37
N ASP A 317 -1.75 -4.15 4.33
CA ASP A 317 -2.58 -5.03 5.16
C ASP A 317 -3.55 -4.21 6.04
N GLY A 318 -3.10 -3.04 6.52
CA GLY A 318 -3.97 -2.08 7.19
C GLY A 318 -5.07 -1.50 6.30
N ALA A 319 -4.78 -1.29 5.02
CA ALA A 319 -5.77 -0.79 4.06
C ALA A 319 -6.77 -1.89 3.68
N MET A 320 -6.31 -3.14 3.54
CA MET A 320 -7.16 -4.30 3.28
C MET A 320 -8.07 -4.60 4.46
N SER A 321 -7.53 -4.63 5.67
CA SER A 321 -8.32 -4.80 6.91
C SER A 321 -9.37 -3.70 7.08
N LEU A 322 -9.05 -2.44 6.74
CA LEU A 322 -10.03 -1.35 6.70
C LEU A 322 -11.10 -1.56 5.62
N LEU A 323 -10.70 -2.00 4.43
CA LEU A 323 -11.62 -2.30 3.34
C LEU A 323 -12.60 -3.42 3.71
N ASP A 324 -12.12 -4.49 4.36
CA ASP A 324 -12.98 -5.56 4.85
C ASP A 324 -13.99 -5.04 5.89
N ALA A 325 -13.54 -4.24 6.85
CA ALA A 325 -14.44 -3.58 7.81
C ALA A 325 -15.48 -2.70 7.10
N TYR A 326 -15.06 -1.97 6.07
CA TYR A 326 -15.93 -1.09 5.30
C TYR A 326 -16.97 -1.87 4.47
N VAL A 327 -16.58 -3.02 3.89
CA VAL A 327 -17.53 -3.96 3.26
C VAL A 327 -18.57 -4.44 4.26
N ALA A 328 -18.14 -4.79 5.47
CA ALA A 328 -19.03 -5.22 6.55
C ALA A 328 -20.00 -4.09 6.97
N PHE A 329 -19.51 -2.85 7.05
CA PHE A 329 -20.32 -1.67 7.28
C PHE A 329 -21.39 -1.50 6.20
N GLU A 330 -21.03 -1.58 4.91
CA GLU A 330 -22.00 -1.40 3.82
C GLU A 330 -23.10 -2.47 3.82
N ARG A 331 -22.76 -3.72 4.15
CA ARG A 331 -23.72 -4.82 4.27
C ARG A 331 -24.68 -4.66 5.44
N ASN A 332 -24.24 -4.02 6.52
CA ASN A 332 -24.99 -3.83 7.76
C ASN A 332 -25.43 -2.37 7.97
N LYS A 333 -25.40 -1.56 6.92
CA LYS A 333 -25.55 -0.10 7.00
C LYS A 333 -26.86 0.32 7.63
N GLU A 334 -27.99 -0.22 7.16
CA GLU A 334 -29.32 0.14 7.67
C GLU A 334 -29.47 -0.18 9.17
N LEU A 335 -28.93 -1.32 9.60
CA LEU A 335 -28.93 -1.71 11.00
C LEU A 335 -28.07 -0.75 11.83
N LEU A 336 -26.83 -0.49 11.41
CA LEU A 336 -25.92 0.40 12.12
C LEU A 336 -26.46 1.83 12.20
N GLU A 337 -27.01 2.37 11.10
CA GLU A 337 -27.63 3.68 11.08
C GLU A 337 -28.89 3.78 11.97
N SER A 338 -29.56 2.67 12.26
CA SER A 338 -30.69 2.64 13.20
C SER A 338 -30.27 2.61 14.68
N LEU A 339 -29.02 2.24 14.95
CA LEU A 339 -28.47 2.05 16.29
C LEU A 339 -27.65 3.26 16.80
N ILE A 340 -27.33 4.21 15.90
CA ILE A 340 -26.55 5.43 16.13
C ILE A 340 -27.51 6.63 16.15
#